data_AF-A0A944WT42-F1
#
_entry.id   AF-A0A944WT42-F1
#
_cell.length_a   1.000
_cell.length_b   1.000
_cell.length_c   1.000
_cell.angle_alpha   90.00
_cell.angle_beta   90.00
_cell.angle_gamma   90.00
#
_symmetry.space_group_name_H-M   'P 1'
#
loop_
_entity.id
_entity.type
_entity.pdbx_description
1 polymer ?
#
loop_
_entity_poly.entity_id
_entity_poly.type
_entity_poly.pdbx_seq_one_letter_code
_entity_poly.pdbx_strand_id
1 'polypeptide(L)'
;MNRLTTHLLPLLAFMGFMASEVCAENLFAPLNRVYDVDATSNSFSVSREGTGAMNTNLLASIFNPRRSGVSQVPLQMLDGSQSTLQLRHQDGNNVDGIQIVSGMVDGEKRNMATLINDHNGLRGRIWKDGRLYRLEGDQSGKYSLAEINIASMTNTRDTIGLDESDLHQKNNQQRMASQETLPPEDEPIDLLLFVTTKAIKDLGGKEKALSEMKLLIAETNNIYGRSGVTKGTMFRSVGIVPLPWKESGNARHDITTWRSRKAILSIRNELGADLVAFITSPNEYGGLCGMGFIGPDVENREAFPELGFSISVLPCILTNMVFPHELGHNLGAWHDRHVDPRKGDNHGYVNLEKEWHTVMAYPHQCMEKLKKKCLDLPFFSNPRMQYKNDPIGITAGQDNSADNVTAIKRNKRIVASYRPRADGASASTSTKSGSRSPVSNDGRKVGGIILEPANQSQQQTKPRDGKERVIKW
;
A
#
# COMPACT_ATOMS: atom_id res chain seq x y z
N MET A 1 -75.75 -11.94 10.32
CA MET A 1 -75.35 -12.38 8.97
C MET A 1 -73.85 -12.16 8.83
N ASN A 2 -73.15 -13.21 8.42
CA ASN A 2 -71.71 -13.37 8.25
C ASN A 2 -70.96 -12.15 7.69
N ARG A 3 -69.73 -11.93 8.18
CA ARG A 3 -68.51 -12.07 7.35
C ARG A 3 -67.26 -12.16 8.22
N LEU A 4 -66.63 -13.34 8.17
CA LEU A 4 -65.24 -13.58 8.51
C LEU A 4 -64.34 -12.76 7.57
N THR A 5 -63.31 -12.13 8.12
CA THR A 5 -62.06 -11.86 7.40
C THR A 5 -60.89 -12.15 8.34
N THR A 6 -60.43 -13.40 8.27
CA THR A 6 -59.12 -13.86 8.74
C THR A 6 -58.03 -13.21 7.89
N HIS A 7 -57.20 -12.35 8.50
CA HIS A 7 -55.93 -11.94 7.91
C HIS A 7 -54.86 -12.95 8.29
N LEU A 8 -54.46 -13.78 7.31
CA LEU A 8 -53.20 -14.51 7.34
C LEU A 8 -52.04 -13.50 7.32
N LEU A 9 -51.17 -13.52 8.32
CA LEU A 9 -49.80 -13.04 8.19
C LEU A 9 -49.00 -14.06 7.36
N PRO A 10 -48.19 -13.66 6.37
CA PRO A 10 -47.14 -14.53 5.87
C PRO A 10 -45.98 -14.50 6.87
N LEU A 11 -45.72 -15.64 7.52
CA LEU A 11 -44.42 -15.90 8.11
C LEU A 11 -43.39 -15.90 6.97
N LEU A 12 -42.70 -14.78 6.78
CA LEU A 12 -41.46 -14.75 6.01
C LEU A 12 -40.42 -15.53 6.82
N ALA A 13 -40.26 -16.81 6.47
CA ALA A 13 -39.13 -17.61 6.90
C ALA A 13 -37.86 -16.96 6.33
N PHE A 14 -37.19 -16.16 7.16
CA PHE A 14 -35.82 -15.74 6.94
C PHE A 14 -34.95 -16.99 7.13
N MET A 15 -34.88 -17.84 6.10
CA MET A 15 -33.77 -18.78 5.95
C MET A 15 -32.54 -17.94 5.64
N GLY A 16 -31.93 -17.39 6.69
CA GLY A 16 -30.55 -16.98 6.63
C GLY A 16 -29.73 -18.20 6.26
N PHE A 17 -29.26 -18.26 5.02
CA PHE A 17 -28.13 -19.10 4.67
C PHE A 17 -26.96 -18.61 5.54
N MET A 18 -26.80 -19.23 6.70
CA MET A 18 -25.53 -19.26 7.42
C MET A 18 -24.59 -20.01 6.50
N ALA A 19 -23.88 -19.29 5.62
CA ALA A 19 -22.74 -19.87 4.92
C ALA A 19 -21.80 -20.36 6.01
N SER A 20 -21.61 -21.68 6.12
CA SER A 20 -20.66 -22.26 7.06
C SER A 20 -19.28 -21.69 6.72
N GLU A 21 -18.71 -20.93 7.64
CA GLU A 21 -17.35 -20.39 7.49
C GLU A 21 -16.37 -21.55 7.37
N VAL A 22 -15.67 -21.67 6.24
CA VAL A 22 -14.66 -22.71 6.04
C VAL A 22 -13.32 -22.18 6.55
N CYS A 23 -12.71 -22.92 7.48
CA CYS A 23 -11.43 -22.59 8.09
C CYS A 23 -10.30 -23.40 7.44
N ALA A 24 -9.15 -22.76 7.16
CA ALA A 24 -7.91 -23.44 6.79
C ALA A 24 -7.20 -23.98 8.03
N GLU A 25 -7.85 -24.91 8.75
CA GLU A 25 -7.25 -25.57 9.91
C GLU A 25 -5.93 -26.26 9.55
N ASN A 26 -4.99 -26.26 10.49
CA ASN A 26 -3.67 -26.89 10.34
C ASN A 26 -2.81 -26.31 9.20
N LEU A 27 -3.14 -25.12 8.66
CA LEU A 27 -2.24 -24.43 7.74
C LEU A 27 -0.91 -24.09 8.43
N PHE A 28 -0.97 -23.60 9.67
CA PHE A 28 0.20 -23.33 10.51
C PHE A 28 0.14 -24.21 11.76
N ALA A 29 1.14 -25.08 11.93
CA ALA A 29 1.35 -25.79 13.18
C ALA A 29 1.78 -24.80 14.27
N PRO A 30 1.50 -25.10 15.56
CA PRO A 30 1.98 -24.29 16.69
C PRO A 30 3.48 -24.00 16.61
N LEU A 31 3.88 -22.85 17.13
CA LEU A 31 5.29 -22.45 17.16
C LEU A 31 6.07 -23.33 18.15
N ASN A 32 7.16 -23.94 17.70
CA ASN A 32 7.92 -24.93 18.48
C ASN A 32 8.82 -24.28 19.54
N ARG A 33 9.35 -23.08 19.24
CA ARG A 33 10.24 -22.33 20.14
C ARG A 33 10.10 -20.85 19.84
N VAL A 34 9.82 -20.05 20.87
CA VAL A 34 9.85 -18.59 20.81
C VAL A 34 11.06 -18.10 21.58
N TYR A 35 11.85 -17.22 20.98
CA TYR A 35 13.04 -16.64 21.60
C TYR A 35 13.08 -15.13 21.39
N ASP A 36 13.69 -14.43 22.35
CA ASP A 36 13.98 -13.01 22.19
C ASP A 36 15.17 -12.85 21.23
N VAL A 37 15.09 -11.85 20.36
CA VAL A 37 16.14 -11.53 19.40
C VAL A 37 16.82 -10.25 19.87
N ASP A 38 18.15 -10.22 19.86
CA ASP A 38 18.88 -8.98 20.10
C ASP A 38 18.59 -8.02 18.94
N ALA A 39 17.73 -7.03 19.20
CA ALA A 39 17.24 -6.06 18.23
C ALA A 39 18.35 -5.23 17.57
N THR A 40 19.58 -5.23 18.12
CA THR A 40 20.73 -4.55 17.52
C THR A 40 21.37 -5.31 16.36
N SER A 41 20.98 -6.58 16.13
CA SER A 41 21.64 -7.50 15.20
C SER A 41 20.91 -7.75 13.87
N ASN A 42 19.70 -7.20 13.67
CA ASN A 42 18.92 -7.43 12.45
C ASN A 42 18.31 -6.14 11.86
N SER A 43 18.21 -6.09 10.52
CA SER A 43 17.70 -4.94 9.75
C SER A 43 16.18 -4.70 9.90
N PHE A 44 15.48 -5.54 10.65
CA PHE A 44 14.02 -5.51 10.81
C PHE A 44 13.57 -5.16 12.23
N SER A 45 14.48 -4.85 13.16
CA SER A 45 14.15 -4.56 14.56
C SER A 45 13.32 -5.67 15.23
N VAL A 46 13.58 -6.95 14.92
CA VAL A 46 12.86 -8.08 15.51
C VAL A 46 13.12 -8.13 17.02
N SER A 47 12.05 -8.19 17.81
CA SER A 47 12.11 -8.32 19.26
C SER A 47 11.97 -9.77 19.72
N ARG A 48 11.08 -10.52 19.08
CA ARG A 48 10.78 -11.93 19.38
C ARG A 48 10.55 -12.69 18.09
N GLU A 49 10.97 -13.93 18.04
CA GLU A 49 10.73 -14.79 16.89
C GLU A 49 10.32 -16.19 17.33
N GLY A 50 9.36 -16.77 16.62
CA GLY A 50 8.97 -18.16 16.75
C GLY A 50 9.04 -18.86 15.39
N THR A 51 9.36 -20.15 15.39
CA THR A 51 9.38 -20.98 14.17
C THR A 51 8.44 -22.16 14.28
N GLY A 52 7.88 -22.59 13.15
CA GLY A 52 6.95 -23.71 13.07
C GLY A 52 6.93 -24.33 11.67
N ALA A 53 5.99 -25.26 11.47
CA ALA A 53 5.73 -25.89 10.18
C ALA A 53 4.44 -25.37 9.56
N MET A 54 4.45 -25.16 8.25
CA MET A 54 3.34 -24.74 7.41
C MET A 54 2.98 -25.86 6.45
N ASN A 55 1.69 -26.13 6.27
CA ASN A 55 1.20 -27.06 5.26
C ASN A 55 1.15 -26.39 3.88
N THR A 56 2.17 -26.62 3.06
CA THR A 56 2.29 -26.04 1.72
C THR A 56 1.16 -26.45 0.77
N ASN A 57 0.53 -27.62 0.98
CA ASN A 57 -0.62 -28.06 0.19
C ASN A 57 -1.88 -27.25 0.50
N LEU A 58 -2.05 -26.81 1.75
CA LEU A 58 -3.18 -25.96 2.15
C LEU A 58 -2.96 -24.48 1.79
N LEU A 59 -1.73 -24.06 1.49
CA LEU A 59 -1.43 -22.67 1.16
C LEU A 59 -2.22 -22.18 -0.06
N ALA A 60 -2.35 -23.00 -1.10
CA ALA A 60 -3.12 -22.64 -2.29
C ALA A 60 -4.62 -22.40 -1.98
N SER A 61 -5.15 -22.98 -0.91
CA SER A 61 -6.56 -22.82 -0.51
C SER A 61 -6.86 -21.40 -0.01
N ILE A 62 -5.91 -20.75 0.67
CA ILE A 62 -6.13 -19.39 1.19
C ILE A 62 -6.02 -18.35 0.08
N PHE A 63 -5.18 -18.59 -0.94
CA PHE A 63 -4.98 -17.69 -2.08
C PHE A 63 -6.00 -17.88 -3.22
N ASN A 64 -6.92 -18.84 -3.09
CA ASN A 64 -8.08 -18.96 -3.98
C ASN A 64 -9.37 -19.22 -3.17
N PRO A 65 -9.79 -18.26 -2.32
CA PRO A 65 -10.88 -18.47 -1.37
C PRO A 65 -12.23 -18.71 -2.04
N ARG A 66 -12.51 -18.14 -3.23
CA ARG A 66 -13.71 -18.48 -4.01
C ARG A 66 -13.80 -19.97 -4.33
N ARG A 67 -12.69 -20.58 -4.72
CA ARG A 67 -12.66 -21.99 -5.15
C ARG A 67 -12.62 -22.94 -3.96
N SER A 68 -11.89 -22.59 -2.91
CA SER A 68 -11.74 -23.42 -1.72
C SER A 68 -12.85 -23.26 -0.69
N GLY A 69 -13.60 -22.14 -0.75
CA GLY A 69 -14.57 -21.75 0.27
C GLY A 69 -13.93 -21.16 1.53
N VAL A 70 -12.60 -21.18 1.65
CA VAL A 70 -11.89 -20.73 2.85
C VAL A 70 -12.17 -19.25 3.10
N SER A 71 -12.57 -18.93 4.32
CA SER A 71 -12.89 -17.58 4.78
C SER A 71 -12.09 -17.19 6.02
N GLN A 72 -11.53 -18.17 6.73
CA GLN A 72 -10.78 -17.97 7.96
C GLN A 72 -9.46 -18.75 7.96
N VAL A 73 -8.42 -18.12 8.47
CA VAL A 73 -7.07 -18.69 8.60
C VAL A 73 -6.61 -18.54 10.05
N PRO A 74 -6.47 -19.64 10.81
CA PRO A 74 -5.87 -19.60 12.14
C PRO A 74 -4.41 -19.14 12.06
N LEU A 75 -4.01 -18.20 12.92
CA LEU A 75 -2.67 -17.66 13.03
C LEU A 75 -2.11 -18.00 14.41
N GLN A 76 -0.97 -18.70 14.46
CA GLN A 76 -0.30 -19.03 15.71
C GLN A 76 0.53 -17.84 16.18
N MET A 77 0.28 -17.35 17.41
CA MET A 77 0.91 -16.14 17.94
C MET A 77 2.07 -16.46 18.89
N LEU A 78 2.97 -15.49 19.08
CA LEU A 78 4.20 -15.66 19.88
C LEU A 78 3.96 -15.85 21.38
N ASP A 79 2.76 -15.57 21.88
CA ASP A 79 2.34 -15.83 23.26
C ASP A 79 1.67 -17.19 23.44
N GLY A 80 1.63 -18.02 22.38
CA GLY A 80 0.96 -19.33 22.38
C GLY A 80 -0.55 -19.24 22.14
N SER A 81 -1.11 -18.04 22.00
CA SER A 81 -2.50 -17.89 21.60
C SER A 81 -2.70 -18.13 20.10
N GLN A 82 -3.96 -18.34 19.71
CA GLN A 82 -4.35 -18.44 18.31
C GLN A 82 -5.26 -17.28 17.95
N SER A 83 -4.84 -16.49 16.97
CA SER A 83 -5.67 -15.48 16.31
C SER A 83 -6.34 -16.05 15.06
N THR A 84 -7.33 -15.35 14.53
CA THR A 84 -8.04 -15.75 13.30
C THR A 84 -8.00 -14.61 12.28
N LEU A 85 -7.40 -14.85 11.12
CA LEU A 85 -7.50 -13.98 9.96
C LEU A 85 -8.78 -14.28 9.18
N GLN A 86 -9.72 -13.33 9.18
CA GLN A 86 -10.94 -13.33 8.37
C GLN A 86 -10.66 -12.65 7.02
N LEU A 87 -10.70 -13.41 5.93
CA LEU A 87 -10.37 -12.93 4.59
C LEU A 87 -11.46 -11.96 4.06
N ARG A 88 -11.06 -10.76 3.63
CA ARG A 88 -12.00 -9.71 3.16
C ARG A 88 -12.44 -9.87 1.71
N HIS A 89 -11.61 -10.52 0.89
CA HIS A 89 -11.83 -10.65 -0.54
C HIS A 89 -11.80 -12.12 -0.92
N GLN A 90 -12.81 -12.56 -1.68
CA GLN A 90 -12.88 -13.94 -2.16
C GLN A 90 -11.93 -14.18 -3.36
N ASP A 91 -11.43 -13.11 -3.99
CA ASP A 91 -10.41 -13.18 -5.02
C ASP A 91 -9.04 -12.99 -4.36
N GLY A 92 -8.22 -14.04 -4.35
CA GLY A 92 -6.79 -13.83 -4.26
C GLY A 92 -6.38 -13.01 -5.47
N ASN A 93 -5.78 -11.84 -5.26
CA ASN A 93 -5.31 -11.02 -6.35
C ASN A 93 -3.99 -11.62 -6.83
N ASN A 94 -3.91 -11.97 -8.11
CA ASN A 94 -2.64 -12.30 -8.74
C ASN A 94 -2.12 -11.07 -9.47
N VAL A 95 -1.00 -10.52 -9.00
CA VAL A 95 -0.33 -9.38 -9.62
C VAL A 95 1.09 -9.83 -9.95
N ASP A 96 1.41 -9.91 -11.25
CA ASP A 96 2.72 -10.32 -11.75
C ASP A 96 3.19 -11.69 -11.20
N GLY A 97 2.27 -12.63 -11.04
CA GLY A 97 2.56 -13.98 -10.51
C GLY A 97 2.59 -14.07 -8.99
N ILE A 98 2.32 -12.98 -8.27
CA ILE A 98 2.26 -12.93 -6.81
C ILE A 98 0.80 -12.99 -6.37
N GLN A 99 0.46 -13.99 -5.56
CA GLN A 99 -0.87 -14.12 -4.98
C GLN A 99 -0.95 -13.27 -3.71
N ILE A 100 -2.05 -12.55 -3.53
CA ILE A 100 -2.24 -11.62 -2.42
C ILE A 100 -3.57 -11.91 -1.74
N VAL A 101 -3.55 -12.00 -0.41
CA VAL A 101 -4.76 -12.02 0.43
C VAL A 101 -4.65 -11.01 1.56
N SER A 102 -5.79 -10.53 2.02
CA SER A 102 -5.85 -9.59 3.13
C SER A 102 -7.15 -9.75 3.89
N GLY A 103 -7.14 -9.35 5.16
CA GLY A 103 -8.28 -9.56 6.03
C GLY A 103 -8.17 -8.87 7.37
N MET A 104 -9.22 -9.01 8.17
CA MET A 104 -9.26 -8.58 9.56
C MET A 104 -8.74 -9.70 10.45
N VAL A 105 -8.06 -9.35 11.54
CA VAL A 105 -7.62 -10.34 12.52
C VAL A 105 -8.51 -10.24 13.76
N ASP A 106 -9.01 -11.38 14.24
CA ASP A 106 -9.88 -11.52 15.40
C ASP A 106 -11.21 -10.76 15.29
N GLY A 107 -11.67 -10.47 14.06
CA GLY A 107 -12.86 -9.65 13.80
C GLY A 107 -12.74 -8.19 14.24
N GLU A 108 -11.57 -7.78 14.75
CA GLU A 108 -11.32 -6.47 15.31
C GLU A 108 -10.94 -5.49 14.20
N LYS A 109 -11.71 -4.40 14.08
CA LYS A 109 -11.51 -3.40 13.04
C LYS A 109 -10.12 -2.76 13.05
N ARG A 110 -9.34 -2.81 14.13
CA ARG A 110 -7.95 -2.33 14.14
C ARG A 110 -6.95 -3.34 13.59
N ASN A 111 -7.22 -4.63 13.76
CA ASN A 111 -6.25 -5.67 13.46
C ASN A 111 -6.41 -6.09 11.99
N MET A 112 -5.30 -6.29 11.30
CA MET A 112 -5.33 -6.75 9.91
C MET A 112 -4.14 -7.62 9.61
N ALA A 113 -4.27 -8.45 8.59
CA ALA A 113 -3.13 -9.07 7.96
C ALA A 113 -3.19 -8.87 6.45
N THR A 114 -2.01 -8.79 5.86
CA THR A 114 -1.81 -8.92 4.42
C THR A 114 -0.75 -9.98 4.20
N LEU A 115 -1.08 -11.00 3.43
CA LEU A 115 -0.19 -12.11 3.09
C LEU A 115 0.00 -12.14 1.58
N ILE A 116 1.21 -12.46 1.13
CA ILE A 116 1.54 -12.76 -0.25
C ILE A 116 2.19 -14.12 -0.38
N ASN A 117 1.99 -14.77 -1.52
CA ASN A 117 2.69 -15.99 -1.88
C ASN A 117 3.23 -15.89 -3.30
N ASP A 118 4.50 -16.20 -3.45
CA ASP A 118 5.22 -16.20 -4.72
C ASP A 118 6.17 -17.41 -4.81
N HIS A 119 7.07 -17.41 -5.79
CA HIS A 119 8.05 -18.47 -5.95
C HIS A 119 9.05 -18.57 -4.78
N ASN A 120 9.21 -17.55 -3.95
CA ASN A 120 10.08 -17.58 -2.77
C ASN A 120 9.35 -18.05 -1.51
N GLY A 121 8.03 -18.24 -1.58
CA GLY A 121 7.18 -18.71 -0.50
C GLY A 121 6.24 -17.64 0.04
N LEU A 122 5.79 -17.84 1.27
CA LEU A 122 4.81 -17.01 1.94
C LEU A 122 5.50 -15.84 2.65
N ARG A 123 4.94 -14.64 2.53
CA ARG A 123 5.33 -13.48 3.34
C ARG A 123 4.08 -12.79 3.85
N GLY A 124 4.14 -12.18 5.02
CA GLY A 124 2.99 -11.52 5.60
C GLY A 124 3.34 -10.44 6.60
N ARG A 125 2.45 -9.46 6.70
CA ARG A 125 2.47 -8.42 7.74
C ARG A 125 1.14 -8.47 8.48
N ILE A 126 1.20 -8.55 9.80
CA ILE A 126 0.06 -8.70 10.68
C ILE A 126 0.11 -7.57 11.71
N TRP A 127 -0.83 -6.65 11.62
CA TRP A 127 -1.05 -5.63 12.64
C TRP A 127 -2.05 -6.15 13.65
N LYS A 128 -1.61 -6.35 14.89
CA LYS A 128 -2.46 -6.80 15.98
C LYS A 128 -2.17 -6.01 17.24
N ASP A 129 -3.19 -5.32 17.74
CA ASP A 129 -3.18 -4.62 19.03
C ASP A 129 -2.02 -3.60 19.16
N GLY A 130 -1.70 -2.92 18.05
CA GLY A 130 -0.61 -1.94 17.96
C GLY A 130 0.79 -2.56 17.89
N ARG A 131 0.89 -3.86 17.65
CA ARG A 131 2.13 -4.56 17.32
C ARG A 131 2.11 -4.98 15.86
N LEU A 132 3.28 -4.96 15.23
CA LEU A 132 3.51 -5.49 13.90
C LEU A 132 4.21 -6.84 14.02
N TYR A 133 3.65 -7.85 13.36
CA TYR A 133 4.30 -9.14 13.18
C TYR A 133 4.59 -9.38 11.71
N ARG A 134 5.73 -10.00 11.45
CA ARG A 134 6.15 -10.46 10.13
C ARG A 134 6.07 -11.97 10.08
N LEU A 135 5.38 -12.50 9.08
CA LEU A 135 5.27 -13.94 8.83
C LEU A 135 6.10 -14.26 7.59
N GLU A 136 7.01 -15.23 7.67
CA GLU A 136 7.78 -15.71 6.53
C GLU A 136 7.72 -17.23 6.47
N GLY A 137 7.38 -17.79 5.32
CA GLY A 137 7.33 -19.23 5.08
C GLY A 137 8.07 -19.61 3.81
N ASP A 138 8.84 -20.68 3.86
CA ASP A 138 9.57 -21.19 2.70
C ASP A 138 8.85 -22.36 2.03
N GLN A 139 9.36 -22.76 0.86
CA GLN A 139 8.81 -23.88 0.09
C GLN A 139 8.99 -25.26 0.76
N SER A 140 9.88 -25.38 1.75
CA SER A 140 10.05 -26.61 2.51
C SER A 140 8.95 -26.83 3.55
N GLY A 141 8.06 -25.84 3.73
CA GLY A 141 7.02 -25.86 4.74
C GLY A 141 7.51 -25.44 6.11
N LYS A 142 8.65 -24.74 6.21
CA LYS A 142 9.03 -24.04 7.44
C LYS A 142 8.45 -22.63 7.41
N TYR A 143 8.03 -22.12 8.57
CA TYR A 143 7.68 -20.72 8.70
C TYR A 143 8.19 -20.12 10.01
N SER A 144 8.35 -18.80 10.03
CA SER A 144 8.58 -18.00 11.22
C SER A 144 7.53 -16.91 11.35
N LEU A 145 7.29 -16.53 12.60
CA LEU A 145 6.58 -15.33 12.98
C LEU A 145 7.53 -14.49 13.83
N ALA A 146 7.73 -13.23 13.45
CA ALA A 146 8.62 -12.30 14.14
C ALA A 146 7.81 -11.08 14.61
N GLU A 147 7.92 -10.71 15.87
CA GLU A 147 7.42 -9.41 16.35
C GLU A 147 8.45 -8.34 16.00
N ILE A 148 7.95 -7.27 15.37
CA ILE A 148 8.75 -6.16 14.90
C ILE A 148 8.62 -5.00 15.89
N ASN A 149 9.76 -4.51 16.38
CA ASN A 149 9.78 -3.28 17.17
C ASN A 149 9.55 -2.10 16.23
N ILE A 150 8.42 -1.43 16.44
CA ILE A 150 7.99 -0.33 15.59
C ILE A 150 8.92 0.87 15.83
N ALA A 151 9.66 1.25 14.79
CA ALA A 151 10.47 2.46 14.82
C ALA A 151 9.56 3.66 15.10
N SER A 152 9.91 4.48 16.08
CA SER A 152 9.25 5.78 16.25
C SER A 152 9.62 6.67 15.07
N MET A 153 8.61 7.18 14.38
CA MET A 153 8.83 8.27 13.44
C MET A 153 9.31 9.50 14.23
N THR A 154 10.40 10.11 13.77
CA THR A 154 10.95 11.33 14.38
C THR A 154 10.22 12.56 13.83
N ASN A 155 10.15 13.65 14.60
CA ASN A 155 9.62 14.95 14.12
C ASN A 155 10.60 15.66 13.19
N THR A 156 10.95 15.03 12.07
CA THR A 156 11.70 15.68 11.02
C THR A 156 10.73 16.10 9.93
N ARG A 157 10.89 17.32 9.40
CA ARG A 157 10.03 17.83 8.34
C ARG A 157 10.15 16.92 7.11
N ASP A 158 9.11 16.14 6.88
CA ASP A 158 8.91 15.15 5.80
C ASP A 158 8.06 15.72 4.65
N THR A 159 7.51 16.92 4.78
CA THR A 159 6.71 17.55 3.73
C THR A 159 7.52 18.58 2.94
N ILE A 160 7.37 18.51 1.61
CA ILE A 160 7.95 19.47 0.66
C ILE A 160 6.87 20.06 -0.26
N GLY A 161 6.91 21.38 -0.45
CA GLY A 161 6.10 22.11 -1.44
C GLY A 161 6.88 22.39 -2.72
N LEU A 162 6.19 22.84 -3.77
CA LEU A 162 6.84 23.45 -4.93
C LEU A 162 7.31 24.87 -4.57
N ASP A 163 8.44 25.30 -5.11
CA ASP A 163 8.80 26.73 -5.04
C ASP A 163 7.80 27.55 -5.88
N GLU A 164 7.48 28.77 -5.46
CA GLU A 164 6.53 29.64 -6.17
C GLU A 164 6.93 29.90 -7.63
N SER A 165 8.24 29.88 -7.94
CA SER A 165 8.76 29.98 -9.30
C SER A 165 8.40 28.77 -10.19
N ASP A 166 8.31 27.56 -9.61
CA ASP A 166 7.92 26.34 -10.33
C ASP A 166 6.43 26.36 -10.70
N LEU A 167 5.60 26.96 -9.84
CA LEU A 167 4.17 27.18 -10.07
C LEU A 167 3.91 28.24 -11.15
N HIS A 168 4.76 29.27 -11.24
CA HIS A 168 4.60 30.37 -12.21
C HIS A 168 5.23 30.12 -13.59
N GLN A 169 6.25 29.26 -13.73
CA GLN A 169 6.96 29.06 -15.00
C GLN A 169 6.26 28.18 -16.05
N LYS A 170 5.15 27.49 -15.73
CA LYS A 170 4.45 26.59 -16.68
C LYS A 170 3.05 27.06 -17.07
N ASN A 171 2.85 28.38 -17.12
CA ASN A 171 1.50 28.91 -17.22
C ASN A 171 0.91 29.03 -18.64
N ASN A 172 1.53 28.58 -19.75
CA ASN A 172 0.98 28.98 -21.07
C ASN A 172 0.98 28.03 -22.30
N GLN A 173 1.41 26.75 -22.24
CA GLN A 173 1.32 25.91 -23.46
C GLN A 173 0.87 24.44 -23.29
N GLN A 174 0.79 23.90 -22.06
CA GLN A 174 0.19 22.58 -21.78
C GLN A 174 -1.13 22.64 -20.99
N ARG A 175 -1.56 23.84 -20.57
CA ARG A 175 -2.71 24.04 -19.67
C ARG A 175 -4.10 23.99 -20.35
N MET A 176 -4.19 23.80 -21.67
CA MET A 176 -5.47 23.79 -22.40
C MET A 176 -5.82 22.47 -23.09
N ALA A 177 -5.23 21.35 -22.68
CA ALA A 177 -5.54 20.03 -23.24
C ALA A 177 -5.71 18.97 -22.15
N SER A 178 -6.58 19.22 -21.17
CA SER A 178 -7.28 18.18 -20.40
C SER A 178 -8.30 18.81 -19.47
N GLN A 179 -9.31 19.46 -20.05
CA GLN A 179 -10.65 19.38 -19.48
C GLN A 179 -11.24 17.99 -19.85
N GLU A 180 -10.41 16.95 -19.77
CA GLU A 180 -10.84 15.57 -19.85
C GLU A 180 -11.66 15.30 -18.58
N THR A 181 -12.78 14.61 -18.75
CA THR A 181 -13.54 14.07 -17.63
C THR A 181 -12.58 13.30 -16.74
N LEU A 182 -12.48 13.70 -15.46
CA LEU A 182 -11.71 12.96 -14.46
C LEU A 182 -12.00 11.46 -14.59
N PRO A 183 -11.00 10.58 -14.42
CA PRO A 183 -11.17 9.14 -14.58
C PRO A 183 -12.28 8.59 -13.68
N PRO A 184 -12.79 7.38 -13.94
CA PRO A 184 -13.78 6.72 -13.08
C PRO A 184 -13.38 6.72 -11.59
N GLU A 185 -14.36 6.73 -10.68
CA GLU A 185 -14.07 6.79 -9.22
C GLU A 185 -13.28 5.57 -8.73
N ASP A 186 -13.47 4.42 -9.36
CA ASP A 186 -12.80 3.15 -9.08
C ASP A 186 -11.45 3.00 -9.81
N GLU A 187 -11.08 3.94 -10.68
CA GLU A 187 -9.79 3.95 -11.36
C GLU A 187 -8.64 3.90 -10.33
N PRO A 188 -7.76 2.88 -10.35
CA PRO A 188 -6.57 2.86 -9.52
C PRO A 188 -5.54 3.88 -10.00
N ILE A 189 -4.76 4.40 -9.06
CA ILE A 189 -3.59 5.24 -9.33
C ILE A 189 -2.43 4.34 -9.74
N ASP A 190 -1.79 4.65 -10.86
CA ASP A 190 -0.64 3.90 -11.34
C ASP A 190 0.62 4.31 -10.58
N LEU A 191 1.23 3.33 -9.90
CA LEU A 191 2.34 3.54 -8.97
C LEU A 191 3.61 2.85 -9.46
N LEU A 192 4.66 3.64 -9.66
CA LEU A 192 6.01 3.19 -10.01
C LEU A 192 6.92 3.32 -8.79
N LEU A 193 7.64 2.26 -8.46
CA LEU A 193 8.66 2.27 -7.41
C LEU A 193 10.06 2.27 -8.04
N PHE A 194 10.93 3.12 -7.51
CA PHE A 194 12.36 3.07 -7.74
C PHE A 194 13.07 2.62 -6.46
N VAL A 195 13.81 1.51 -6.50
CA VAL A 195 14.46 0.94 -5.31
C VAL A 195 15.97 1.06 -5.44
N THR A 196 16.64 1.72 -4.50
CA THR A 196 18.10 1.92 -4.58
C THR A 196 18.86 0.60 -4.54
N THR A 197 20.03 0.58 -5.17
CA THR A 197 20.93 -0.58 -5.14
C THR A 197 21.24 -1.03 -3.71
N LYS A 198 21.37 -0.08 -2.77
CA LYS A 198 21.58 -0.40 -1.36
C LYS A 198 20.34 -1.06 -0.74
N ALA A 199 19.15 -0.53 -0.95
CA ALA A 199 17.91 -1.15 -0.48
C ALA A 199 17.71 -2.57 -1.06
N ILE A 200 18.01 -2.78 -2.34
CA ILE A 200 17.97 -4.12 -2.97
C ILE A 200 18.95 -5.07 -2.29
N LYS A 201 20.17 -4.61 -2.01
CA LYS A 201 21.20 -5.42 -1.31
C LYS A 201 20.75 -5.77 0.12
N ASP A 202 20.22 -4.80 0.86
CA ASP A 202 19.79 -4.97 2.24
C ASP A 202 18.58 -5.93 2.35
N LEU A 203 17.73 -5.99 1.31
CA LEU A 203 16.65 -6.98 1.20
C LEU A 203 17.12 -8.38 0.75
N GLY A 204 18.40 -8.54 0.42
CA GLY A 204 18.99 -9.80 0.01
C GLY A 204 18.83 -10.12 -1.47
N GLY A 205 18.68 -9.12 -2.34
CA GLY A 205 18.67 -9.26 -3.80
C GLY A 205 17.38 -8.79 -4.48
N LYS A 206 17.41 -8.75 -5.82
CA LYS A 206 16.31 -8.19 -6.65
C LYS A 206 14.98 -8.91 -6.43
N GLU A 207 14.99 -10.24 -6.36
CA GLU A 207 13.77 -11.04 -6.21
C GLU A 207 13.09 -10.79 -4.86
N LYS A 208 13.87 -10.84 -3.76
CA LYS A 208 13.36 -10.52 -2.42
C LYS A 208 12.87 -9.08 -2.32
N ALA A 209 13.56 -8.13 -2.97
CA ALA A 209 13.12 -6.75 -3.03
C ALA A 209 11.79 -6.59 -3.77
N LEU A 210 11.61 -7.28 -4.90
CA LEU A 210 10.36 -7.28 -5.65
C LEU A 210 9.19 -7.82 -4.80
N SER A 211 9.38 -8.98 -4.17
CA SER A 211 8.39 -9.59 -3.26
C SER A 211 8.01 -8.64 -2.12
N GLU A 212 9.00 -8.02 -1.47
CA GLU A 212 8.77 -7.10 -0.36
C GLU A 212 7.99 -5.86 -0.80
N MET A 213 8.36 -5.25 -1.93
CA MET A 213 7.66 -4.07 -2.44
C MET A 213 6.21 -4.39 -2.81
N LYS A 214 5.95 -5.58 -3.34
CA LYS A 214 4.58 -6.03 -3.65
C LYS A 214 3.76 -6.28 -2.39
N LEU A 215 4.36 -6.83 -1.33
CA LEU A 215 3.73 -6.94 -0.01
C LEU A 215 3.38 -5.56 0.57
N LEU A 216 4.29 -4.59 0.50
CA LEU A 216 4.05 -3.23 0.98
C LEU A 216 2.93 -2.51 0.20
N ILE A 217 2.89 -2.67 -1.13
CA ILE A 217 1.79 -2.11 -1.95
C ILE A 217 0.46 -2.79 -1.60
N ALA A 218 0.45 -4.10 -1.37
CA ALA A 218 -0.74 -4.83 -0.96
C ALA A 218 -1.25 -4.37 0.41
N GLU A 219 -0.35 -4.22 1.39
CA GLU A 219 -0.67 -3.72 2.73
C GLU A 219 -1.21 -2.29 2.66
N THR A 220 -0.56 -1.44 1.87
CA THR A 220 -1.01 -0.07 1.60
C THR A 220 -2.41 -0.06 1.02
N ASN A 221 -2.69 -0.86 0.00
CA ASN A 221 -4.04 -1.00 -0.56
C ASN A 221 -5.07 -1.44 0.49
N ASN A 222 -4.70 -2.36 1.39
CA ASN A 222 -5.56 -2.78 2.50
C ASN A 222 -5.85 -1.61 3.47
N ILE A 223 -4.84 -0.82 3.84
CA ILE A 223 -4.98 0.37 4.71
C ILE A 223 -5.91 1.41 4.08
N TYR A 224 -5.71 1.76 2.81
CA TYR A 224 -6.57 2.73 2.12
C TYR A 224 -8.00 2.20 1.96
N GLY A 225 -8.14 0.94 1.55
CA GLY A 225 -9.45 0.29 1.36
C GLY A 225 -10.22 0.12 2.67
N ARG A 226 -9.57 -0.22 3.78
CA ARG A 226 -10.22 -0.32 5.10
C ARG A 226 -10.54 1.04 5.70
N SER A 227 -9.76 2.08 5.38
CA SER A 227 -10.08 3.47 5.75
C SER A 227 -11.31 4.01 5.01
N GLY A 228 -11.84 3.26 4.05
CA GLY A 228 -13.02 3.62 3.28
C GLY A 228 -12.73 4.60 2.15
N VAL A 229 -11.47 4.76 1.73
CA VAL A 229 -11.06 5.64 0.61
C VAL A 229 -11.61 5.13 -0.72
N THR A 230 -11.58 3.82 -0.94
CA THR A 230 -12.04 3.17 -2.17
C THR A 230 -12.59 1.78 -1.85
N LYS A 231 -13.50 1.27 -2.69
CA LYS A 231 -13.99 -0.12 -2.62
C LYS A 231 -13.16 -1.10 -3.45
N GLY A 232 -12.35 -0.59 -4.39
CA GLY A 232 -11.46 -1.37 -5.23
C GLY A 232 -9.98 -1.15 -4.88
N THR A 233 -9.10 -1.47 -5.82
CA THR A 233 -7.66 -1.21 -5.70
C THR A 233 -7.39 0.30 -5.65
N MET A 234 -6.57 0.75 -4.70
CA MET A 234 -6.15 2.17 -4.62
C MET A 234 -4.96 2.43 -5.55
N PHE A 235 -3.94 1.59 -5.47
CA PHE A 235 -2.69 1.68 -6.22
C PHE A 235 -2.45 0.42 -7.05
N ARG A 236 -2.26 0.60 -8.35
CA ARG A 236 -1.83 -0.46 -9.28
C ARG A 236 -0.33 -0.28 -9.52
N SER A 237 0.45 -1.29 -9.17
CA SER A 237 1.90 -1.26 -9.44
C SER A 237 2.13 -1.41 -10.95
N VAL A 238 2.75 -0.41 -11.57
CA VAL A 238 3.13 -0.45 -13.01
C VAL A 238 4.61 -0.74 -13.22
N GLY A 239 5.41 -0.69 -12.15
CA GLY A 239 6.81 -1.10 -12.19
C GLY A 239 7.49 -1.01 -10.83
N ILE A 240 8.49 -1.87 -10.61
CA ILE A 240 9.44 -1.80 -9.50
C ILE A 240 10.82 -1.89 -10.13
N VAL A 241 11.55 -0.78 -10.12
CA VAL A 241 12.73 -0.58 -10.97
C VAL A 241 13.94 -0.25 -10.09
N PRO A 242 15.13 -0.82 -10.33
CA PRO A 242 16.34 -0.40 -9.64
C PRO A 242 16.66 1.07 -9.89
N LEU A 243 16.97 1.82 -8.83
CA LEU A 243 17.53 3.15 -8.90
C LEU A 243 19.05 3.05 -8.87
N PRO A 244 19.76 3.39 -9.97
CA PRO A 244 21.20 3.20 -10.04
C PRO A 244 21.99 4.26 -9.27
N TRP A 245 21.34 5.36 -8.84
CA TRP A 245 22.00 6.43 -8.10
C TRP A 245 22.06 6.13 -6.61
N LYS A 246 23.22 6.41 -6.03
CA LYS A 246 23.44 6.37 -4.59
C LYS A 246 22.71 7.54 -3.92
N GLU A 247 22.16 7.30 -2.75
CA GLU A 247 21.62 8.30 -1.84
C GLU A 247 22.72 9.31 -1.45
N SER A 248 22.41 10.60 -1.44
CA SER A 248 23.36 11.66 -1.04
C SER A 248 23.54 11.78 0.47
N GLY A 249 22.63 11.18 1.23
CA GLY A 249 22.49 11.42 2.67
C GLY A 249 21.56 12.60 3.01
N ASN A 250 20.90 13.19 2.00
CA ASN A 250 19.88 14.22 2.20
C ASN A 250 18.63 13.91 1.35
N ALA A 251 17.54 13.51 1.99
CA ALA A 251 16.30 13.14 1.30
C ALA A 251 15.72 14.28 0.45
N ARG A 252 15.79 15.53 0.93
CA ARG A 252 15.31 16.70 0.17
C ARG A 252 16.11 16.90 -1.11
N HIS A 253 17.43 16.78 -1.04
CA HIS A 253 18.29 16.86 -2.21
C HIS A 253 18.03 15.69 -3.17
N ASP A 254 17.91 14.47 -2.63
CA ASP A 254 17.67 13.27 -3.42
C ASP A 254 16.34 13.34 -4.19
N ILE A 255 15.22 13.65 -3.52
CA ILE A 255 13.90 13.69 -4.17
C ILE A 255 13.82 14.80 -5.23
N THR A 256 14.36 15.99 -4.94
CA THR A 256 14.36 17.13 -5.88
C THR A 256 15.25 16.86 -7.09
N THR A 257 16.38 16.19 -6.89
CA THR A 257 17.29 15.81 -7.96
C THR A 257 16.70 14.68 -8.80
N TRP A 258 16.22 13.59 -8.20
CA TRP A 258 15.75 12.43 -8.96
C TRP A 258 14.45 12.69 -9.71
N ARG A 259 13.50 13.44 -9.12
CA ARG A 259 12.22 13.76 -9.79
C ARG A 259 12.38 14.56 -11.10
N SER A 260 13.48 15.30 -11.22
CA SER A 260 13.79 16.12 -12.41
C SER A 260 14.68 15.42 -13.44
N ARG A 261 15.18 14.21 -13.15
CA ARG A 261 16.03 13.46 -14.10
C ARG A 261 15.21 12.96 -15.29
N LYS A 262 15.71 13.23 -16.49
CA LYS A 262 15.11 12.78 -17.76
C LYS A 262 14.86 11.26 -17.80
N ALA A 263 15.79 10.46 -17.28
CA ALA A 263 15.63 9.01 -17.24
C ALA A 263 14.45 8.56 -16.37
N ILE A 264 14.27 9.16 -15.18
CA ILE A 264 13.12 8.90 -14.30
C ILE A 264 11.82 9.33 -14.97
N LEU A 265 11.78 10.54 -15.53
CA LEU A 265 10.60 11.05 -16.23
C LEU A 265 10.24 10.21 -17.46
N SER A 266 11.23 9.70 -18.19
CA SER A 266 11.01 8.82 -19.34
C SER A 266 10.33 7.52 -18.92
N ILE A 267 10.85 6.83 -17.91
CA ILE A 267 10.26 5.59 -17.40
C ILE A 267 8.86 5.85 -16.83
N ARG A 268 8.70 6.94 -16.07
CA ARG A 268 7.38 7.35 -15.54
C ARG A 268 6.36 7.53 -16.66
N ASN A 269 6.74 8.22 -17.75
CA ASN A 269 5.85 8.45 -18.89
C ASN A 269 5.59 7.16 -19.68
N GLU A 270 6.60 6.32 -19.89
CA GLU A 270 6.48 5.05 -20.63
C GLU A 270 5.53 4.07 -19.93
N LEU A 271 5.59 4.00 -18.60
CA LEU A 271 4.73 3.13 -17.80
C LEU A 271 3.39 3.77 -17.43
N GLY A 272 3.15 5.03 -17.81
CA GLY A 272 1.93 5.76 -17.44
C GLY A 272 1.78 5.99 -15.92
N ALA A 273 2.88 6.11 -15.18
CA ALA A 273 2.85 6.18 -13.72
C ALA A 273 2.37 7.55 -13.19
N ASP A 274 1.23 7.56 -12.53
CA ASP A 274 0.66 8.71 -11.82
C ASP A 274 1.53 9.12 -10.64
N LEU A 275 1.96 8.16 -9.82
CA LEU A 275 2.84 8.39 -8.67
C LEU A 275 4.16 7.64 -8.81
N VAL A 276 5.22 8.24 -8.27
CA VAL A 276 6.56 7.64 -8.18
C VAL A 276 7.04 7.65 -6.74
N ALA A 277 7.34 6.48 -6.19
CA ALA A 277 7.93 6.34 -4.86
C ALA A 277 9.36 5.82 -4.95
N PHE A 278 10.30 6.52 -4.31
CA PHE A 278 11.69 6.10 -4.17
C PHE A 278 11.88 5.37 -2.84
N ILE A 279 12.37 4.14 -2.90
CA ILE A 279 12.68 3.31 -1.74
C ILE A 279 14.19 3.32 -1.54
N THR A 280 14.61 3.92 -0.44
CA THR A 280 16.01 4.21 -0.13
C THR A 280 16.46 3.44 1.09
N SER A 281 17.76 3.20 1.23
CA SER A 281 18.33 2.65 2.47
C SER A 281 19.63 3.38 2.79
N PRO A 282 19.57 4.71 3.02
CA PRO A 282 20.75 5.53 3.25
C PRO A 282 21.41 5.17 4.59
N ASN A 283 22.70 5.49 4.72
CA ASN A 283 23.36 5.41 6.02
C ASN A 283 22.93 6.53 6.97
N GLU A 284 22.55 7.69 6.43
CA GLU A 284 22.13 8.85 7.21
C GLU A 284 21.14 9.69 6.39
N TYR A 285 19.95 9.92 6.93
CA TYR A 285 19.03 11.01 6.55
C TYR A 285 18.66 11.85 7.78
N GLY A 286 19.49 11.86 8.82
CA GLY A 286 19.22 12.59 10.05
C GLY A 286 17.98 12.10 10.83
N GLY A 287 17.66 10.80 10.73
CA GLY A 287 16.50 10.20 11.41
C GLY A 287 15.17 10.34 10.68
N LEU A 288 15.15 10.97 9.49
CA LEU A 288 13.99 11.05 8.62
C LEU A 288 13.62 9.67 8.06
N CYS A 289 12.34 9.33 8.16
CA CYS A 289 11.83 8.05 7.65
C CYS A 289 11.24 8.14 6.23
N GLY A 290 10.80 9.32 5.80
CA GLY A 290 10.24 9.53 4.48
C GLY A 290 10.11 11.01 4.16
N MET A 291 9.80 11.32 2.89
CA MET A 291 9.50 12.67 2.46
C MET A 291 8.59 12.67 1.25
N GLY A 292 7.50 13.42 1.30
CA GLY A 292 6.48 13.48 0.27
C GLY A 292 6.18 14.89 -0.18
N PHE A 293 5.97 15.05 -1.49
CA PHE A 293 5.26 16.24 -1.98
C PHE A 293 3.79 16.14 -1.57
N ILE A 294 3.25 17.22 -1.03
CA ILE A 294 1.81 17.28 -0.76
C ILE A 294 1.09 17.45 -2.10
N GLY A 295 0.20 16.53 -2.42
CA GLY A 295 -0.63 16.49 -3.63
C GLY A 295 -1.58 17.68 -3.76
N PRO A 296 -2.47 17.67 -4.78
CA PRO A 296 -3.30 18.80 -5.13
C PRO A 296 -3.99 19.40 -3.91
N ASP A 297 -4.03 20.72 -3.85
CA ASP A 297 -4.82 21.40 -2.84
C ASP A 297 -6.29 20.98 -3.03
N VAL A 298 -6.97 20.67 -1.93
CA VAL A 298 -8.40 20.34 -1.97
C VAL A 298 -9.23 21.51 -2.49
N GLU A 299 -8.74 22.74 -2.33
CA GLU A 299 -9.37 23.97 -2.81
C GLU A 299 -8.94 24.32 -4.26
N ASN A 300 -7.73 23.96 -4.68
CA ASN A 300 -7.25 24.14 -6.05
C ASN A 300 -7.08 22.78 -6.77
N ARG A 301 -8.10 22.44 -7.57
CA ARG A 301 -8.24 21.13 -8.24
C ARG A 301 -7.41 20.99 -9.52
N GLU A 302 -6.45 21.88 -9.74
CA GLU A 302 -5.48 21.75 -10.82
C GLU A 302 -4.61 20.50 -10.64
N ALA A 303 -4.35 19.79 -11.74
CA ALA A 303 -3.42 18.67 -11.73
C ALA A 303 -1.98 19.18 -11.78
N PHE A 304 -1.18 18.81 -10.77
CA PHE A 304 0.25 19.13 -10.68
C PHE A 304 1.07 17.84 -10.62
N PRO A 305 1.32 17.14 -11.74
CA PRO A 305 1.99 15.85 -11.74
C PRO A 305 3.41 15.84 -11.12
N GLU A 306 4.06 16.99 -11.02
CA GLU A 306 5.33 17.21 -10.31
C GLU A 306 5.25 17.03 -8.79
N LEU A 307 4.04 17.03 -8.22
CA LEU A 307 3.77 16.67 -6.83
C LEU A 307 3.63 15.15 -6.62
N GLY A 308 3.66 14.36 -7.70
CA GLY A 308 3.48 12.90 -7.65
C GLY A 308 4.75 12.12 -7.28
N PHE A 309 5.56 12.61 -6.34
CA PHE A 309 6.80 11.96 -5.90
C PHE A 309 6.91 11.86 -4.38
N SER A 310 7.49 10.77 -3.88
CA SER A 310 7.88 10.58 -2.48
C SER A 310 9.16 9.74 -2.33
N ILE A 311 9.82 9.86 -1.17
CA ILE A 311 10.90 8.98 -0.69
C ILE A 311 10.38 8.25 0.56
N SER A 312 10.73 6.96 0.69
CA SER A 312 10.60 6.23 1.94
C SER A 312 11.89 5.47 2.26
N VAL A 313 12.25 5.43 3.53
CA VAL A 313 13.45 4.75 4.04
C VAL A 313 13.11 3.32 4.43
N LEU A 314 13.88 2.36 3.89
CA LEU A 314 13.61 0.93 3.95
C LEU A 314 13.45 0.42 5.39
N PRO A 315 14.36 0.66 6.35
CA PRO A 315 14.12 0.29 7.74
C PRO A 315 12.79 0.80 8.33
N CYS A 316 12.34 1.99 7.94
CA CYS A 316 11.09 2.55 8.46
C CYS A 316 9.84 1.94 7.81
N ILE A 317 9.83 1.67 6.50
CA ILE A 317 8.67 1.01 5.86
C ILE A 317 8.55 -0.45 6.29
N LEU A 318 9.66 -1.09 6.67
CA LEU A 318 9.66 -2.45 7.20
C LEU A 318 9.10 -2.57 8.62
N THR A 319 9.14 -1.48 9.38
CA THR A 319 8.78 -1.48 10.81
C THR A 319 7.57 -0.61 11.13
N ASN A 320 7.11 0.23 10.21
CA ASN A 320 5.99 1.15 10.40
C ASN A 320 5.23 1.43 9.09
N MET A 321 4.23 2.32 9.12
CA MET A 321 3.32 2.71 8.05
C MET A 321 3.80 3.94 7.27
N VAL A 322 5.11 4.10 7.12
CA VAL A 322 5.69 5.24 6.40
C VAL A 322 5.31 5.22 4.92
N PHE A 323 5.33 4.06 4.27
CA PHE A 323 4.98 3.98 2.86
C PHE A 323 3.55 4.48 2.55
N PRO A 324 2.48 4.03 3.25
CA PRO A 324 1.16 4.61 3.06
C PRO A 324 1.07 6.08 3.50
N HIS A 325 1.84 6.52 4.51
CA HIS A 325 1.91 7.92 4.96
C HIS A 325 2.40 8.86 3.85
N GLU A 326 3.53 8.52 3.21
CA GLU A 326 4.10 9.35 2.14
C GLU A 326 3.19 9.43 0.91
N LEU A 327 2.55 8.31 0.54
CA LEU A 327 1.52 8.32 -0.50
C LEU A 327 0.30 9.14 -0.09
N GLY A 328 0.04 9.25 1.22
CA GLY A 328 -1.00 10.09 1.79
C GLY A 328 -0.70 11.56 1.53
N HIS A 329 0.55 11.99 1.73
CA HIS A 329 1.00 13.31 1.33
C HIS A 329 0.79 13.55 -0.16
N ASN A 330 1.19 12.63 -1.04
CA ASN A 330 0.94 12.76 -2.49
C ASN A 330 -0.55 12.88 -2.87
N LEU A 331 -1.46 12.52 -1.96
CA LEU A 331 -2.91 12.64 -2.10
C LEU A 331 -3.49 13.85 -1.35
N GLY A 332 -2.62 14.70 -0.80
CA GLY A 332 -2.95 15.94 -0.13
C GLY A 332 -3.08 15.81 1.38
N ALA A 333 -2.98 14.62 1.98
CA ALA A 333 -3.20 14.44 3.42
C ALA A 333 -2.14 15.16 4.27
N TRP A 334 -2.57 15.79 5.36
CA TRP A 334 -1.68 16.46 6.30
C TRP A 334 -1.53 15.68 7.60
N HIS A 335 -0.50 16.01 8.37
CA HIS A 335 -0.29 15.40 9.67
C HIS A 335 -1.42 15.71 10.65
N ASP A 336 -1.35 15.12 11.84
CA ASP A 336 -2.22 15.51 12.94
C ASP A 336 -2.08 17.00 13.33
N ARG A 337 -3.10 17.51 14.01
CA ARG A 337 -3.20 18.91 14.46
C ARG A 337 -2.07 19.36 15.39
N HIS A 338 -1.44 18.43 16.10
CA HIS A 338 -0.37 18.78 17.03
C HIS A 338 0.93 19.06 16.29
N VAL A 339 1.20 18.36 15.19
CA VAL A 339 2.36 18.60 14.33
C VAL A 339 2.09 19.65 13.26
N ASP A 340 0.85 19.74 12.78
CA ASP A 340 0.46 20.62 11.69
C ASP A 340 -0.68 21.59 12.07
N PRO A 341 -0.38 22.89 12.25
CA PRO A 341 -1.38 23.88 12.69
C PRO A 341 -2.19 24.49 11.54
N ARG A 342 -2.09 23.98 10.30
CA ARG A 342 -2.87 24.48 9.16
C ARG A 342 -4.38 24.45 9.46
N LYS A 343 -5.12 25.39 8.87
CA LYS A 343 -6.59 25.42 8.93
C LYS A 343 -7.19 24.44 7.91
N GLY A 344 -8.41 23.95 8.19
CA GLY A 344 -9.10 22.96 7.35
C GLY A 344 -9.08 21.57 7.97
N ASP A 345 -9.88 20.64 7.48
CA ASP A 345 -10.18 19.38 8.20
C ASP A 345 -9.24 18.21 7.85
N ASN A 346 -8.29 18.42 6.93
CA ASN A 346 -7.49 17.36 6.32
C ASN A 346 -6.29 16.92 7.17
N HIS A 347 -6.52 16.58 8.42
CA HIS A 347 -5.48 16.19 9.38
C HIS A 347 -5.58 14.72 9.79
N GLY A 348 -4.43 14.16 10.14
CA GLY A 348 -4.36 12.95 10.95
C GLY A 348 -5.05 13.14 12.31
N TYR A 349 -5.33 12.04 12.99
CA TYR A 349 -6.00 12.04 14.28
C TYR A 349 -5.20 11.28 15.34
N VAL A 350 -5.11 11.90 16.52
CA VAL A 350 -4.59 11.30 17.74
C VAL A 350 -5.71 11.27 18.77
N ASN A 351 -5.99 10.10 19.32
CA ASN A 351 -6.90 9.93 20.44
C ASN A 351 -6.09 9.71 21.72
N LEU A 352 -5.96 10.76 22.54
CA LEU A 352 -5.20 10.69 23.78
C LEU A 352 -5.89 9.86 24.87
N GLU A 353 -7.22 9.80 24.87
CA GLU A 353 -7.97 9.03 25.88
C GLU A 353 -7.82 7.53 25.66
N LYS A 354 -7.87 7.10 24.40
CA LYS A 354 -7.77 5.69 24.00
C LYS A 354 -6.36 5.28 23.56
N GLU A 355 -5.44 6.23 23.56
CA GLU A 355 -4.01 6.03 23.36
C GLU A 355 -3.66 5.41 22.00
N TRP A 356 -4.25 5.92 20.92
CA TRP A 356 -3.95 5.50 19.55
C TRP A 356 -3.91 6.68 18.58
N HIS A 357 -3.25 6.48 17.43
CA HIS A 357 -3.19 7.49 16.38
C HIS A 357 -3.26 6.88 14.97
N THR A 358 -3.77 7.66 14.01
CA THR A 358 -3.93 7.26 12.59
C THR A 358 -2.62 7.36 11.81
N VAL A 359 -2.61 6.85 10.57
CA VAL A 359 -1.45 6.80 9.65
C VAL A 359 -0.75 8.15 9.48
N MET A 360 -1.49 9.26 9.36
CA MET A 360 -0.89 10.58 9.18
C MET A 360 -0.47 11.26 10.49
N ALA A 361 -0.73 10.64 11.63
CA ALA A 361 -0.45 11.23 12.93
C ALA A 361 0.89 10.73 13.48
N TYR A 362 1.60 11.61 14.20
CA TYR A 362 2.82 11.27 14.88
C TYR A 362 2.59 10.92 16.36
N PRO A 363 3.51 10.18 17.00
CA PRO A 363 3.38 9.83 18.42
C PRO A 363 3.66 11.01 19.37
N HIS A 364 4.07 12.19 18.88
CA HIS A 364 4.53 13.33 19.69
C HIS A 364 3.52 13.78 20.74
N GLN A 365 2.25 13.94 20.35
CA GLN A 365 1.24 14.41 21.29
C GLN A 365 1.08 13.42 22.45
N CYS A 366 1.15 12.12 22.17
CA CYS A 366 1.12 11.08 23.20
C CYS A 366 2.38 11.07 24.06
N MET A 367 3.56 11.21 23.46
CA MET A 367 4.82 11.32 24.20
C MET A 367 4.84 12.54 25.12
N GLU A 368 4.31 13.68 24.67
CA GLU A 368 4.25 14.90 25.48
C GLU A 368 3.22 14.78 26.62
N LYS A 369 1.99 14.37 26.29
CA LYS A 369 0.84 14.40 27.23
C LYS A 369 0.75 13.16 28.12
N LEU A 370 1.14 11.98 27.61
CA LEU A 370 0.98 10.70 28.30
C LEU A 370 2.32 10.08 28.73
N LYS A 371 3.47 10.66 28.31
CA LYS A 371 4.82 10.12 28.54
C LYS A 371 5.03 8.71 28.01
N LYS A 372 4.26 8.33 26.97
CA LYS A 372 4.38 7.04 26.27
C LYS A 372 3.93 7.16 24.81
N LYS A 373 4.29 6.16 24.01
CA LYS A 373 3.82 6.02 22.64
C LYS A 373 2.35 5.57 22.64
N CYS A 374 1.55 6.21 21.80
CA CYS A 374 0.23 5.69 21.45
C CYS A 374 0.37 4.52 20.46
N LEU A 375 -0.65 3.68 20.38
CA LEU A 375 -0.74 2.57 19.45
C LEU A 375 -0.98 3.08 18.02
N ASP A 376 -0.25 2.50 17.08
CA ASP A 376 -0.48 2.71 15.66
C ASP A 376 -1.80 2.08 15.21
N LEU A 377 -2.72 2.89 14.71
CA LEU A 377 -3.97 2.46 14.10
C LEU A 377 -3.82 2.55 12.57
N PRO A 378 -3.83 1.42 11.83
CA PRO A 378 -3.68 1.36 10.37
C PRO A 378 -4.92 1.87 9.60
N PHE A 379 -5.30 3.11 9.88
CA PHE A 379 -6.39 3.86 9.29
C PHE A 379 -5.92 5.28 9.01
N PHE A 380 -6.41 5.85 7.92
CA PHE A 380 -6.49 7.30 7.77
C PHE A 380 -7.67 7.84 8.59
N SER A 381 -7.56 9.08 9.07
CA SER A 381 -8.65 9.71 9.81
C SER A 381 -9.92 9.80 8.95
N ASN A 382 -11.02 9.30 9.50
CA ASN A 382 -12.35 9.23 8.92
C ASN A 382 -13.39 9.25 10.05
N PRO A 383 -14.01 10.41 10.36
CA PRO A 383 -14.97 10.55 11.46
C PRO A 383 -16.27 9.75 11.25
N ARG A 384 -16.51 9.26 10.03
CA ARG A 384 -17.66 8.40 9.69
C ARG A 384 -17.42 6.92 10.04
N MET A 385 -16.19 6.56 10.41
CA MET A 385 -15.82 5.23 10.86
C MET A 385 -15.55 5.22 12.36
N GLN A 386 -15.77 4.07 12.98
CA GLN A 386 -15.54 3.88 14.40
C GLN A 386 -14.62 2.69 14.66
N TYR A 387 -13.82 2.82 15.70
CA TYR A 387 -13.00 1.79 16.29
C TYR A 387 -13.34 1.72 17.80
N LYS A 388 -13.81 0.57 18.28
CA LYS A 388 -14.30 0.38 19.67
C LYS A 388 -15.34 1.42 20.12
N ASN A 389 -16.25 1.78 19.21
CA ASN A 389 -17.27 2.81 19.38
C ASN A 389 -16.74 4.26 19.43
N ASP A 390 -15.42 4.47 19.24
CA ASP A 390 -14.82 5.78 19.12
C ASP A 390 -14.65 6.17 17.64
N PRO A 391 -15.07 7.38 17.21
CA PRO A 391 -14.81 7.87 15.86
C PRO A 391 -13.30 7.89 15.54
N ILE A 392 -12.95 7.47 14.32
CA ILE A 392 -11.55 7.49 13.84
C ILE A 392 -11.22 8.87 13.27
N GLY A 393 -11.53 9.94 13.99
CA GLY A 393 -11.37 11.32 13.50
C GLY A 393 -12.38 12.26 14.12
N ILE A 394 -12.34 13.51 13.70
CA ILE A 394 -13.26 14.57 14.16
C ILE A 394 -13.95 15.15 12.93
N THR A 395 -15.27 15.35 13.03
CA THR A 395 -16.09 15.77 11.89
C THR A 395 -15.66 17.16 11.38
N ALA A 396 -15.72 17.34 10.07
CA ALA A 396 -15.46 18.62 9.42
C ALA A 396 -16.26 19.77 10.06
N GLY A 397 -15.62 20.92 10.24
CA GLY A 397 -16.22 22.11 10.87
C GLY A 397 -16.29 22.10 12.40
N GLN A 398 -15.90 21.01 13.07
CA GLN A 398 -15.66 21.00 14.52
C GLN A 398 -14.24 21.45 14.86
N ASP A 399 -14.03 21.91 16.09
CA ASP A 399 -12.68 22.20 16.59
C ASP A 399 -11.79 20.96 16.48
N ASN A 400 -10.56 21.16 16.01
CA ASN A 400 -9.58 20.10 15.77
C ASN A 400 -10.07 19.00 14.81
N SER A 401 -10.97 19.33 13.87
CA SER A 401 -11.42 18.41 12.82
C SER A 401 -10.27 17.66 12.14
N ALA A 402 -10.51 16.38 11.85
CA ALA A 402 -9.52 15.43 11.34
C ALA A 402 -10.22 14.37 10.46
N ASP A 403 -10.13 14.55 9.14
CA ASP A 403 -10.74 13.72 8.10
C ASP A 403 -9.88 13.71 6.82
N ASN A 404 -8.75 13.00 6.86
CA ASN A 404 -7.90 12.80 5.68
C ASN A 404 -8.65 12.07 4.57
N VAL A 405 -9.57 11.15 4.90
CA VAL A 405 -10.27 10.35 3.89
C VAL A 405 -11.09 11.21 2.93
N THR A 406 -11.71 12.29 3.40
CA THR A 406 -12.42 13.23 2.52
C THR A 406 -11.48 13.87 1.49
N ALA A 407 -10.32 14.36 1.91
CA ALA A 407 -9.34 14.96 1.01
C ALA A 407 -8.77 13.94 0.02
N ILE A 408 -8.34 12.78 0.52
CA ILE A 408 -7.78 11.69 -0.30
C ILE A 408 -8.78 11.28 -1.39
N LYS A 409 -10.07 11.11 -1.06
CA LYS A 409 -11.11 10.78 -2.05
C LYS A 409 -11.27 11.83 -3.12
N ARG A 410 -11.27 13.11 -2.75
CA ARG A 410 -11.39 14.23 -3.69
C ARG A 410 -10.20 14.27 -4.66
N ASN A 411 -9.00 13.99 -4.15
CA ASN A 411 -7.76 14.08 -4.91
C ASN A 411 -7.43 12.81 -5.69
N LYS A 412 -7.96 11.64 -5.30
CA LYS A 412 -7.69 10.36 -5.97
C LYS A 412 -7.81 10.45 -7.49
N ARG A 413 -8.92 11.00 -7.99
CA ARG A 413 -9.20 11.10 -9.43
C ARG A 413 -8.31 12.09 -10.15
N ILE A 414 -7.88 13.16 -9.47
CA ILE A 414 -6.95 14.15 -10.02
C ILE A 414 -5.56 13.54 -10.15
N VAL A 415 -5.12 12.81 -9.12
CA VAL A 415 -3.84 12.10 -9.14
C VAL A 415 -3.84 10.97 -10.16
N ALA A 416 -4.94 10.21 -10.28
CA ALA A 416 -5.11 9.16 -11.31
C ALA A 416 -5.20 9.70 -12.74
N SER A 417 -5.21 11.02 -12.94
CA SER A 417 -5.15 11.66 -14.26
C SER A 417 -3.77 12.29 -14.54
N TYR A 418 -2.76 12.02 -13.72
CA TYR A 418 -1.43 12.60 -13.89
C TYR A 418 -0.74 12.06 -15.14
N ARG A 419 -0.98 10.80 -15.52
CA ARG A 419 -0.47 10.23 -16.76
C ARG A 419 -1.54 9.42 -17.50
N PRO A 420 -1.56 9.47 -18.84
CA PRO A 420 -2.28 8.49 -19.63
C PRO A 420 -1.71 7.10 -19.35
N ARG A 421 -2.59 6.11 -19.20
CA ARG A 421 -2.16 4.73 -19.00
C ARG A 421 -1.44 4.17 -20.21
N ALA A 422 -0.39 3.39 -19.96
CA ALA A 422 0.37 2.71 -21.00
C ALA A 422 -0.44 1.64 -21.76
N ASP A 423 -1.51 1.10 -21.17
CA ASP A 423 -2.38 0.07 -21.74
C ASP A 423 -3.51 0.61 -22.65
N GLY A 424 -3.61 1.94 -22.82
CA GLY A 424 -4.37 2.54 -23.91
C GLY A 424 -5.87 2.23 -23.89
N ALA A 425 -6.58 2.67 -22.85
CA ALA A 425 -8.02 2.92 -22.92
C ALA A 425 -8.30 4.41 -22.72
N SER A 426 -7.70 5.27 -23.54
CA SER A 426 -8.32 6.57 -23.80
C SER A 426 -9.47 6.32 -24.75
N ALA A 427 -10.69 6.59 -24.27
CA ALA A 427 -11.91 6.50 -25.05
C ALA A 427 -11.86 7.52 -26.20
N SER A 428 -11.28 7.13 -27.34
CA SER A 428 -11.51 7.85 -28.59
C SER A 428 -12.94 7.55 -29.05
N THR A 429 -13.86 8.47 -28.79
CA THR A 429 -15.18 8.49 -29.43
C THR A 429 -14.96 8.87 -30.89
N SER A 430 -14.70 7.89 -31.73
CA SER A 430 -14.69 8.03 -33.18
C SER A 430 -15.94 7.35 -33.74
N THR A 431 -16.77 8.16 -34.38
CA THR A 431 -18.02 7.83 -35.06
C THR A 431 -17.88 6.67 -36.04
N LYS A 432 -18.92 5.83 -36.05
CA LYS A 432 -19.20 4.68 -36.94
C LYS A 432 -18.68 4.84 -38.38
N SER A 433 -17.99 3.81 -38.88
CA SER A 433 -18.30 3.15 -40.16
C SER A 433 -17.73 1.73 -40.16
N GLY A 434 -18.52 0.77 -40.63
CA GLY A 434 -18.37 -0.66 -40.36
C GLY A 434 -17.40 -1.43 -41.25
N SER A 435 -16.94 -2.56 -40.72
CA SER A 435 -16.62 -3.78 -41.47
C SER A 435 -16.32 -4.91 -40.46
N ARG A 436 -17.00 -6.05 -40.59
CA ARG A 436 -16.84 -7.26 -39.76
C ARG A 436 -15.68 -8.12 -40.29
N SER A 437 -14.84 -8.66 -39.39
CA SER A 437 -14.37 -10.07 -39.28
C SER A 437 -13.07 -10.14 -38.42
N PRO A 438 -12.59 -11.33 -37.99
CA PRO A 438 -13.04 -12.04 -36.80
C PRO A 438 -11.96 -12.14 -35.71
N VAL A 439 -12.41 -12.58 -34.53
CA VAL A 439 -11.69 -12.81 -33.28
C VAL A 439 -10.46 -13.72 -33.46
N SER A 440 -9.32 -13.28 -32.94
CA SER A 440 -8.22 -14.17 -32.52
C SER A 440 -7.89 -13.88 -31.05
N ASN A 441 -8.14 -14.87 -30.19
CA ASN A 441 -7.57 -14.98 -28.85
C ASN A 441 -6.04 -15.12 -28.98
N ASP A 442 -5.30 -14.15 -28.47
CA ASP A 442 -3.92 -14.41 -28.03
C ASP A 442 -3.66 -13.68 -26.71
N GLY A 443 -3.31 -14.46 -25.69
CA GLY A 443 -3.04 -13.99 -24.35
C GLY A 443 -1.73 -13.23 -24.32
N ARG A 444 -1.81 -11.89 -24.28
CA ARG A 444 -0.62 -11.06 -24.05
C ARG A 444 -0.26 -11.06 -22.57
N LYS A 445 0.77 -11.86 -22.24
CA LYS A 445 1.64 -11.64 -21.08
C LYS A 445 2.19 -10.21 -21.15
N VAL A 446 1.92 -9.40 -20.13
CA VAL A 446 2.63 -8.13 -19.91
C VAL A 446 3.98 -8.49 -19.28
N GLY A 447 5.05 -8.30 -20.06
CA GLY A 447 6.40 -8.70 -19.72
C GLY A 447 7.02 -7.83 -18.63
N GLY A 448 7.67 -8.47 -17.66
CA GLY A 448 8.61 -7.82 -16.77
C GLY A 448 9.84 -7.35 -17.56
N ILE A 449 10.26 -6.11 -17.32
CA ILE A 449 11.51 -5.57 -17.87
C ILE A 449 12.64 -5.93 -16.91
N ILE A 450 13.59 -6.74 -17.37
CA ILE A 450 14.88 -6.92 -16.69
C ILE A 450 15.80 -5.79 -17.15
N LEU A 451 16.24 -4.95 -16.21
CA LEU A 451 17.32 -3.98 -16.43
C LEU A 451 18.65 -4.60 -15.98
N GLU A 452 19.60 -4.73 -16.91
CA GLU A 452 20.99 -5.11 -16.65
C GLU A 452 21.93 -3.91 -16.77
N PRO A 453 22.96 -3.78 -15.90
CA PRO A 453 23.94 -2.70 -15.96
C PRO A 453 24.96 -2.92 -17.09
N ALA A 454 25.38 -1.84 -17.77
CA ALA A 454 26.46 -1.89 -18.75
C ALA A 454 27.84 -2.14 -18.10
N ASN A 455 28.26 -3.43 -18.06
CA ASN A 455 29.58 -3.94 -18.49
C ASN A 455 29.96 -5.21 -17.72
N GLN A 456 30.09 -6.32 -18.45
CA GLN A 456 31.31 -7.12 -18.53
C GLN A 456 31.24 -8.00 -19.79
N SER A 457 32.32 -8.00 -20.55
CA SER A 457 32.51 -8.71 -21.82
C SER A 457 32.25 -10.22 -21.69
N GLN A 458 31.43 -10.79 -22.57
CA GLN A 458 31.59 -12.14 -23.14
C GLN A 458 30.56 -12.41 -24.27
N GLN A 459 30.85 -13.44 -25.06
CA GLN A 459 30.66 -13.51 -26.50
C GLN A 459 29.22 -13.70 -27.00
N GLN A 460 29.00 -13.19 -28.22
CA GLN A 460 27.82 -13.40 -29.05
C GLN A 460 27.51 -14.87 -29.29
N THR A 461 26.30 -15.29 -28.95
CA THR A 461 25.56 -16.31 -29.72
C THR A 461 24.11 -15.83 -29.92
N LYS A 462 23.62 -15.86 -31.16
CA LYS A 462 22.20 -15.66 -31.55
C LYS A 462 21.57 -17.05 -31.74
N PRO A 463 20.28 -17.26 -31.39
CA PRO A 463 19.17 -17.07 -32.36
C PRO A 463 17.87 -16.50 -31.73
N ARG A 464 17.19 -15.53 -32.38
CA ARG A 464 15.94 -15.56 -33.21
C ARG A 464 14.60 -15.77 -32.45
N ASP A 465 13.71 -14.82 -32.74
CA ASP A 465 12.27 -14.66 -32.46
C ASP A 465 11.79 -14.14 -31.10
N GLY A 466 11.11 -12.97 -31.16
CA GLY A 466 10.65 -12.14 -30.03
C GLY A 466 11.44 -10.83 -29.92
N LYS A 467 10.89 -9.70 -30.36
CA LYS A 467 11.53 -8.38 -30.15
C LYS A 467 11.38 -7.94 -28.70
N GLU A 468 12.23 -8.46 -27.82
CA GLU A 468 12.54 -7.84 -26.54
C GLU A 468 13.43 -6.61 -26.79
N ARG A 469 13.01 -5.44 -26.31
CA ARG A 469 13.82 -4.21 -26.38
C ARG A 469 14.68 -4.13 -25.13
N VAL A 470 15.96 -4.51 -25.27
CA VAL A 470 17.00 -4.21 -24.29
C VAL A 470 17.27 -2.70 -24.31
N ILE A 471 16.94 -1.99 -23.23
CA ILE A 471 17.36 -0.60 -23.07
C ILE A 471 18.78 -0.60 -22.48
N LYS A 472 19.76 -0.23 -23.31
CA LYS A 472 21.15 -0.04 -22.87
C LYS A 472 21.27 1.28 -22.09
N TRP A 473 21.83 1.22 -20.89
CA TRP A 473 22.34 2.38 -20.14
C TRP A 473 23.71 2.06 -19.58
#